data_AF-A0A4P7L2I7-F1
#
_entry.id   AF-A0A4P7L2I7-F1
#
_cell.length_a   1.000
_cell.length_b   1.000
_cell.length_c   1.000
_cell.angle_alpha   90.00
_cell.angle_beta   90.00
_cell.angle_gamma   90.00
#
_symmetry.space_group_name_H-M   'P 1'
#
loop_
_entity.id
_entity.type
_entity.pdbx_description
1 polymer ?
#
loop_
_entity_poly.entity_id
_entity_poly.type
_entity_poly.pdbx_seq_one_letter_code
_entity_poly.pdbx_strand_id
1 'polypeptide(L)'
;MNKKFTPTPHDSVFKQFLSEKETAKDFFDIWLPDEIKALCDLESLKVESGSFIDSEMKNYQSDILYSVNTKKGNGYIYVLIEHQSTPDKLIAWRLMRYSLAAMQKHLEDGNKQLPLVFPILFYCGEQSPHPYSTNWLDCFEDRKLAESIYTNPFKLADVTILDG
;
A
#
# COMPACT_ATOMS: atom_id res chain seq x y z
N MET A 1 31.26 -4.52 16.46
CA MET A 1 30.70 -3.18 16.74
C MET A 1 29.46 -3.01 15.88
N ASN A 2 28.27 -3.19 16.46
CA ASN A 2 27.01 -2.95 15.74
C ASN A 2 26.86 -1.44 15.56
N LYS A 3 27.08 -0.94 14.34
CA LYS A 3 26.67 0.42 13.99
C LYS A 3 25.15 0.46 14.10
N LYS A 4 24.64 1.12 15.15
CA LYS A 4 23.27 1.61 15.16
C LYS A 4 23.18 2.57 13.98
N PHE A 5 22.49 2.15 12.93
CA PHE A 5 22.05 3.04 11.88
C PHE A 5 21.03 3.99 12.53
N THR A 6 21.43 5.21 12.80
CA THR A 6 20.52 6.32 13.12
C THR A 6 20.36 7.11 11.83
N PRO A 7 19.41 6.75 10.95
CA PRO A 7 19.08 7.60 9.82
C PRO A 7 18.49 8.88 10.38
N THR A 8 19.01 10.03 9.93
CA THR A 8 18.26 11.28 9.97
C THR A 8 17.49 11.35 8.66
N PRO A 9 16.16 11.14 8.66
CA PRO A 9 15.41 10.98 7.42
C PRO A 9 15.00 12.33 6.86
N HIS A 10 15.50 12.62 5.67
CA HIS A 10 14.71 13.39 4.73
C HIS A 10 13.98 12.39 3.85
N ASP A 11 12.65 12.52 3.72
CA ASP A 11 11.81 11.68 2.86
C ASP A 11 12.38 11.55 1.44
N SER A 12 13.04 12.62 0.96
CA SER A 12 13.71 12.66 -0.34
C SER A 12 14.86 11.65 -0.48
N VAL A 13 15.64 11.38 0.59
CA VAL A 13 16.75 10.42 0.56
C VAL A 13 16.20 8.99 0.48
N PHE A 14 15.15 8.69 1.24
CA PHE A 14 14.50 7.39 1.18
C PHE A 14 13.80 7.16 -0.16
N LYS A 15 13.15 8.19 -0.70
CA LYS A 15 12.61 8.16 -2.05
C LYS A 15 13.67 7.89 -3.10
N GLN A 16 14.80 8.58 -3.02
CA GLN A 16 15.90 8.37 -3.95
C GLN A 16 16.46 6.95 -3.82
N PHE A 17 16.68 6.49 -2.58
CA PHE A 17 17.17 5.13 -2.29
C PHE A 17 16.23 4.05 -2.84
N LEU A 18 14.93 4.19 -2.62
CA LEU A 18 13.93 3.24 -3.10
C LEU A 18 13.59 3.42 -4.59
N SER A 19 13.93 4.55 -5.22
CA SER A 19 13.78 4.70 -6.67
C SER A 19 14.83 3.91 -7.45
N GLU A 20 15.96 3.56 -6.82
CA GLU A 20 16.97 2.68 -7.40
C GLU A 20 16.47 1.22 -7.38
N LYS A 21 16.40 0.61 -8.56
CA LYS A 21 15.75 -0.70 -8.75
C LYS A 21 16.38 -1.83 -7.91
N GLU A 22 17.71 -1.95 -7.90
CA GLU A 22 18.38 -3.02 -7.14
C GLU A 22 18.16 -2.87 -5.64
N THR A 23 18.20 -1.64 -5.15
CA THR A 23 17.89 -1.33 -3.75
C THR A 23 16.44 -1.66 -3.38
N ALA A 24 15.49 -1.33 -4.25
CA ALA A 24 14.09 -1.66 -4.05
C ALA A 24 13.87 -3.18 -4.03
N LYS A 25 14.56 -3.92 -4.91
CA LYS A 25 14.53 -5.39 -4.93
C LYS A 25 15.00 -5.99 -3.61
N ASP A 26 16.18 -5.57 -3.12
CA ASP A 26 16.71 -6.03 -1.83
C ASP A 26 15.75 -5.70 -0.68
N PHE A 27 15.17 -4.50 -0.70
CA PHE A 27 14.18 -4.09 0.28
C PHE A 27 12.95 -5.02 0.24
N PHE A 28 12.39 -5.29 -0.94
CA PHE A 28 11.22 -6.15 -1.06
C PHE A 28 11.52 -7.62 -0.79
N ASP A 29 12.71 -8.12 -1.10
CA ASP A 29 13.11 -9.49 -0.77
C ASP A 29 13.13 -9.74 0.75
N ILE A 30 13.55 -8.72 1.52
CA ILE A 30 13.58 -8.77 2.98
C ILE A 30 12.17 -8.65 3.58
N TRP A 31 11.36 -7.72 3.09
CA TRP A 31 10.14 -7.29 3.80
C TRP A 31 8.81 -7.82 3.23
N LEU A 32 8.77 -8.31 1.99
CA LEU A 32 7.56 -8.94 1.48
C LEU A 32 7.36 -10.33 2.09
N PRO A 33 6.11 -10.72 2.42
CA PRO A 33 5.78 -12.10 2.78
C PRO A 33 6.16 -13.07 1.66
N ASP A 34 6.62 -14.27 2.01
CA ASP A 34 7.08 -15.28 1.03
C ASP A 34 6.02 -15.62 -0.01
N GLU A 35 4.74 -15.63 0.36
CA GLU A 35 3.63 -15.87 -0.56
C GLU A 35 3.53 -14.77 -1.63
N ILE A 36 3.73 -13.51 -1.26
CA ILE A 36 3.70 -12.37 -2.18
C ILE A 36 4.97 -12.38 -3.05
N LYS A 37 6.14 -12.61 -2.46
CA LYS A 37 7.40 -12.76 -3.21
C LYS A 37 7.30 -13.85 -4.26
N ALA A 38 6.74 -15.01 -3.92
CA ALA A 38 6.57 -16.13 -4.85
C ALA A 38 5.62 -15.83 -6.01
N LEU A 39 4.76 -14.82 -5.89
CA LEU A 39 3.85 -14.36 -6.95
C LEU A 39 4.49 -13.32 -7.88
N CYS A 40 5.39 -12.50 -7.36
CA CYS A 40 5.99 -11.35 -8.05
C CYS A 40 7.27 -11.71 -8.81
N ASP A 41 7.44 -11.14 -9.99
CA ASP A 41 8.73 -11.06 -10.67
C ASP A 41 9.42 -9.75 -10.30
N LEU A 42 10.27 -9.75 -9.26
CA LEU A 42 10.93 -8.53 -8.78
C LEU A 42 11.89 -7.92 -9.81
N GLU A 43 12.32 -8.66 -10.84
CA GLU A 43 13.10 -8.09 -11.95
C GLU A 43 12.26 -7.18 -12.85
N SER A 44 10.94 -7.27 -12.79
CA SER A 44 10.03 -6.39 -13.54
C SER A 44 9.70 -5.08 -12.83
N LEU A 45 10.22 -4.86 -11.61
CA LEU A 45 9.90 -3.69 -10.80
C LEU A 45 10.15 -2.38 -11.55
N LYS A 46 9.13 -1.54 -11.58
CA LYS A 46 9.17 -0.21 -12.17
C LYS A 46 8.45 0.79 -11.29
N VAL A 47 9.09 1.90 -10.98
CA VAL A 47 8.47 3.03 -10.28
C VAL A 47 7.43 3.68 -11.20
N GLU A 48 6.20 3.81 -10.72
CA GLU A 48 5.15 4.55 -11.41
C GLU A 48 5.27 6.05 -11.15
N SER A 49 5.00 6.86 -12.18
CA SER A 49 5.16 8.31 -12.09
C SER A 49 4.15 8.94 -11.13
N GLY A 50 4.53 10.08 -10.54
CA GLY A 50 3.64 10.87 -9.67
C GLY A 50 2.27 11.16 -10.30
N SER A 51 2.17 11.29 -11.62
CA SER A 51 0.91 11.41 -12.38
C SER A 51 -0.08 10.25 -12.18
N PHE A 52 0.40 9.03 -11.92
CA PHE A 52 -0.42 7.86 -11.57
C PHE A 52 -1.04 8.00 -10.17
N ILE A 53 -0.41 8.82 -9.33
CA ILE A 53 -0.70 9.04 -7.91
C ILE A 53 -1.44 10.40 -7.70
N ASP A 54 -1.40 11.29 -8.69
CA ASP A 54 -1.50 12.76 -8.54
C ASP A 54 -2.92 13.35 -8.39
N SER A 55 -3.99 12.60 -8.65
CA SER A 55 -5.34 13.18 -8.52
C SER A 55 -5.80 13.25 -7.04
N GLU A 56 -5.47 12.24 -6.23
CA GLU A 56 -5.99 12.11 -4.85
C GLU A 56 -4.92 12.13 -3.74
N MET A 57 -3.64 11.82 -4.03
CA MET A 57 -2.61 11.69 -2.97
C MET A 57 -1.77 12.96 -2.73
N LYS A 58 -2.21 14.13 -3.23
CA LYS A 58 -1.44 15.39 -3.32
C LYS A 58 -0.77 15.90 -2.03
N ASN A 59 -1.18 15.41 -0.87
CA ASN A 59 -0.70 15.92 0.41
C ASN A 59 0.50 15.15 0.99
N TYR A 60 0.96 14.05 0.37
CA TYR A 60 2.00 13.22 0.97
C TYR A 60 3.16 12.95 0.02
N GLN A 61 4.22 13.74 0.22
CA GLN A 61 5.39 13.76 -0.65
C GLN A 61 6.34 12.57 -0.43
N SER A 62 6.00 11.57 0.38
CA SER A 62 6.89 10.47 0.77
C SER A 62 6.50 9.09 0.20
N ASP A 63 5.37 8.97 -0.50
CA ASP A 63 4.89 7.66 -0.96
C ASP A 63 5.49 7.24 -2.32
N ILE A 64 5.60 5.92 -2.57
CA ILE A 64 6.11 5.34 -3.81
C ILE A 64 5.21 4.18 -4.26
N LEU A 65 4.87 4.13 -5.55
CA LEU A 65 4.16 3.01 -6.15
C LEU A 65 5.05 2.32 -7.18
N TYR A 66 5.13 1.00 -7.11
CA TYR A 66 5.80 0.16 -8.10
C TYR A 66 4.77 -0.66 -8.85
N SER A 67 4.90 -0.76 -10.17
CA SER A 67 4.31 -1.86 -10.92
C SER A 67 5.25 -3.07 -10.91
N VAL A 68 4.65 -4.25 -10.90
CA VAL A 68 5.35 -5.53 -10.92
C VAL A 68 4.52 -6.56 -11.68
N ASN A 69 5.17 -7.36 -12.51
CA ASN A 69 4.54 -8.51 -13.14
C ASN A 69 4.31 -9.60 -12.09
N THR A 70 3.16 -10.25 -12.16
CA THR A 70 2.85 -11.40 -11.29
C THR A 70 2.44 -12.60 -12.13
N LYS A 71 2.48 -13.79 -11.51
CA LYS A 71 1.92 -15.03 -12.10
C LYS A 71 0.41 -14.95 -12.42
N LYS A 72 -0.28 -13.90 -11.98
CA LYS A 72 -1.73 -13.68 -12.14
C LYS A 72 -2.08 -12.40 -12.91
N GLY A 73 -1.09 -11.76 -13.56
CA GLY A 73 -1.26 -10.51 -14.29
C GLY A 73 -0.52 -9.34 -13.65
N ASN A 74 -1.03 -8.14 -13.81
CA ASN A 74 -0.41 -6.93 -13.26
C ASN A 74 -0.60 -6.83 -11.74
N GLY A 75 0.45 -6.45 -11.04
CA GLY A 75 0.41 -6.15 -9.61
C GLY A 75 1.11 -4.83 -9.31
N TYR A 76 0.86 -4.34 -8.11
CA TYR A 76 1.49 -3.14 -7.57
C TYR A 76 1.99 -3.37 -6.16
N ILE A 77 3.11 -2.74 -5.82
CA ILE A 77 3.57 -2.61 -4.44
C ILE A 77 3.52 -1.13 -4.08
N TYR A 78 2.76 -0.81 -3.05
CA TYR A 78 2.58 0.56 -2.57
C TYR A 78 3.36 0.73 -1.27
N VAL A 79 4.36 1.61 -1.27
CA VAL A 79 5.19 1.90 -0.09
C VAL A 79 4.81 3.26 0.46
N LEU A 80 4.32 3.23 1.70
CA LEU A 80 4.03 4.40 2.51
C LEU A 80 5.20 4.67 3.45
N ILE A 81 5.88 5.79 3.27
CA ILE A 81 7.02 6.16 4.11
C ILE A 81 6.52 7.07 5.24
N GLU A 82 6.54 6.55 6.46
CA GLU A 82 6.11 7.22 7.69
C GLU A 82 7.34 7.60 8.53
N HIS A 83 7.67 8.89 8.50
CA HIS A 83 8.79 9.47 9.26
C HIS A 83 8.33 10.47 10.35
N GLN A 84 7.02 10.64 10.56
CA GLN A 84 6.52 11.69 11.44
C GLN A 84 6.86 11.43 12.92
N SER A 85 7.15 12.51 13.66
CA SER A 85 7.38 12.48 15.12
C SER A 85 6.13 12.09 15.90
N THR A 86 4.94 12.40 15.37
CA THR A 86 3.66 11.91 15.87
C THR A 86 3.12 10.86 14.92
N PRO A 87 3.01 9.58 15.32
CA PRO A 87 2.51 8.55 14.43
C PRO A 87 1.02 8.78 14.08
N ASP A 88 0.63 8.44 12.85
CA ASP A 88 -0.78 8.53 12.40
C ASP A 88 -1.61 7.35 12.93
N LYS A 89 -2.65 7.64 13.73
CA LYS A 89 -3.61 6.65 14.24
C LYS A 89 -4.38 5.91 13.14
N LEU A 90 -4.56 6.55 11.99
CA LEU A 90 -5.33 6.05 10.85
C LEU A 90 -4.41 5.60 9.71
N ILE A 91 -3.16 5.23 10.01
CA ILE A 91 -2.19 4.79 9.01
C ILE A 91 -2.71 3.60 8.17
N ALA A 92 -3.41 2.65 8.79
CA ALA A 92 -4.00 1.52 8.08
C ALA A 92 -5.10 1.94 7.11
N TRP A 93 -5.93 2.92 7.49
CA TRP A 93 -6.92 3.52 6.60
C TRP A 93 -6.25 4.26 5.42
N ARG A 94 -5.14 4.95 5.68
CA ARG A 94 -4.34 5.60 4.64
C ARG A 94 -3.79 4.59 3.63
N LEU A 95 -3.18 3.49 4.09
CA LEU A 95 -2.72 2.39 3.23
C LEU A 95 -3.85 1.83 2.36
N MET A 96 -5.04 1.61 2.94
CA MET A 96 -6.19 1.08 2.21
C MET A 96 -6.71 2.03 1.16
N ARG A 97 -6.94 3.31 1.51
CA ARG A 97 -7.41 4.31 0.53
C ARG A 97 -6.49 4.39 -0.67
N TYR A 98 -5.20 4.35 -0.44
CA TYR A 98 -4.21 4.48 -1.49
C TYR A 98 -4.03 3.22 -2.32
N SER A 99 -4.22 2.05 -1.71
CA SER A 99 -4.33 0.81 -2.46
C SER A 99 -5.55 0.82 -3.40
N LEU A 100 -6.71 1.30 -2.92
CA LEU A 100 -7.92 1.43 -3.73
C LEU A 100 -7.78 2.48 -4.84
N ALA A 101 -7.10 3.60 -4.58
CA ALA A 101 -6.81 4.61 -5.60
C ALA A 101 -5.92 4.05 -6.73
N ALA A 102 -4.87 3.28 -6.39
CA ALA A 102 -4.03 2.61 -7.38
C ALA A 102 -4.83 1.59 -8.23
N MET A 103 -5.73 0.85 -7.57
CA MET A 103 -6.68 -0.06 -8.25
C MET A 103 -7.62 0.69 -9.21
N GLN A 104 -8.17 1.82 -8.79
CA GLN A 104 -9.05 2.64 -9.62
C GLN A 104 -8.29 3.18 -10.85
N LYS A 105 -7.08 3.73 -10.65
CA LYS A 105 -6.24 4.22 -11.75
C LYS A 105 -5.91 3.12 -12.76
N HIS A 106 -5.65 1.90 -12.30
CA HIS A 106 -5.42 0.75 -13.16
C HIS A 106 -6.61 0.49 -14.11
N LEU A 107 -7.85 0.60 -13.61
CA LEU A 107 -9.05 0.45 -14.45
C LEU A 107 -9.19 1.62 -15.44
N GLU A 108 -8.89 2.85 -15.02
CA GLU A 108 -8.92 4.04 -15.88
C GLU A 108 -7.92 3.96 -17.04
N ASP A 109 -6.82 3.22 -16.86
CA ASP A 109 -5.84 2.94 -17.91
C ASP A 109 -6.31 1.86 -18.92
N GLY A 110 -7.58 1.43 -18.84
CA GLY A 110 -8.23 0.54 -19.80
C GLY A 110 -8.16 -0.95 -19.44
N ASN A 111 -7.66 -1.28 -18.24
CA ASN A 111 -7.67 -2.66 -17.74
C ASN A 111 -9.08 -3.07 -17.30
N LYS A 112 -9.42 -4.35 -17.48
CA LYS A 112 -10.77 -4.87 -17.22
C LYS A 112 -10.93 -5.56 -15.86
N GLN A 113 -9.83 -5.77 -15.15
CA GLN A 113 -9.79 -6.47 -13.86
C GLN A 113 -8.96 -5.65 -12.87
N LEU A 114 -9.26 -5.82 -11.59
CA LEU A 114 -8.48 -5.20 -10.52
C LEU A 114 -7.09 -5.85 -10.42
N PRO A 115 -6.04 -5.05 -10.19
CA PRO A 115 -4.72 -5.58 -9.90
C PRO A 115 -4.62 -5.97 -8.42
N LEU A 116 -3.66 -6.83 -8.08
CA LEU A 116 -3.24 -6.97 -6.69
C LEU A 116 -2.40 -5.74 -6.30
N VAL A 117 -2.74 -5.08 -5.20
CA VAL A 117 -1.94 -3.99 -4.62
C VAL A 117 -1.49 -4.42 -3.23
N PHE A 118 -0.18 -4.48 -3.01
CA PHE A 118 0.41 -4.83 -1.71
C PHE A 118 0.90 -3.57 -0.99
N PRO A 119 0.18 -3.10 0.06
CA PRO A 119 0.61 -1.96 0.85
C PRO A 119 1.70 -2.34 1.86
N ILE A 120 2.75 -1.51 1.95
CA ILE A 120 3.85 -1.63 2.92
C ILE A 120 4.00 -0.31 3.66
N LEU A 121 3.99 -0.37 4.99
CA LEU A 121 4.40 0.75 5.82
C LEU A 121 5.90 0.69 6.08
N PHE A 122 6.66 1.61 5.50
CA PHE A 122 8.05 1.85 5.86
C PHE A 122 8.11 2.83 7.01
N TYR A 123 8.32 2.33 8.24
CA TYR A 123 8.28 3.13 9.46
C TYR A 123 9.69 3.49 9.95
N CYS A 124 9.95 4.80 10.10
CA CYS A 124 11.18 5.34 10.69
C CYS A 124 10.90 6.45 11.72
N GLY A 125 9.77 6.36 12.45
CA GLY A 125 9.44 7.35 13.49
C GLY A 125 10.23 7.17 14.80
N GLU A 126 10.11 8.16 15.69
CA GLU A 126 10.82 8.19 16.98
C GLU A 126 10.29 7.13 17.98
N GLN A 127 9.01 6.75 17.88
CA GLN A 127 8.38 5.79 18.78
C GLN A 127 8.51 4.36 18.27
N SER A 128 9.25 3.49 18.97
CA SER A 128 9.43 2.09 18.58
C SER A 128 8.99 1.11 19.68
N PRO A 129 8.23 0.04 19.34
CA PRO A 129 7.70 -0.29 18.01
C PRO A 129 6.60 0.67 17.56
N HIS A 130 6.22 0.61 16.27
CA HIS A 130 5.12 1.42 15.73
C HIS A 130 3.84 1.20 16.57
N PRO A 131 3.17 2.27 17.06
CA PRO A 131 2.18 2.14 18.12
C PRO A 131 0.75 1.80 17.64
N TYR A 132 0.47 1.85 16.34
CA TYR A 132 -0.88 1.68 15.81
C TYR A 132 -1.01 0.43 14.94
N SER A 133 -2.24 -0.05 14.80
CA SER A 133 -2.52 -1.21 13.97
C SER A 133 -2.31 -0.89 12.49
N THR A 134 -1.79 -1.87 11.74
CA THR A 134 -1.74 -1.87 10.27
C THR A 134 -2.93 -2.58 9.64
N ASN A 135 -3.86 -3.10 10.45
CA ASN A 135 -5.13 -3.66 9.97
C ASN A 135 -6.20 -2.57 9.96
N TRP A 136 -6.70 -2.23 8.78
CA TRP A 136 -7.66 -1.13 8.60
C TRP A 136 -9.01 -1.35 9.31
N LEU A 137 -9.36 -2.61 9.63
CA LEU A 137 -10.56 -2.93 10.39
C LEU A 137 -10.46 -2.45 11.85
N ASP A 138 -9.25 -2.21 12.37
CA ASP A 138 -9.04 -1.58 13.69
C ASP A 138 -9.31 -0.07 13.69
N CYS A 139 -9.53 0.53 12.52
CA CYS A 139 -9.91 1.95 12.42
C CYS A 139 -11.39 2.19 12.74
N PHE A 140 -12.20 1.14 12.89
CA PHE A 140 -13.63 1.24 13.22
C PHE A 140 -13.86 1.13 14.72
N GLU A 141 -14.90 1.81 15.22
CA GLU A 141 -15.33 1.69 16.62
C GLU A 141 -15.75 0.25 16.97
N ASP A 142 -16.48 -0.42 16.06
CA ASP A 142 -16.84 -1.84 16.18
C ASP A 142 -16.17 -2.65 15.05
N ARG A 143 -15.00 -3.21 15.37
CA ARG A 143 -14.23 -4.06 14.47
C ARG A 143 -15.03 -5.26 13.96
N LYS A 144 -15.81 -5.92 14.81
CA LYS A 144 -16.54 -7.16 14.42
C LYS A 144 -17.66 -6.83 13.44
N LEU A 145 -18.35 -5.71 13.65
CA LEU A 145 -19.34 -5.22 12.71
C LEU A 145 -18.67 -4.85 11.37
N ALA A 146 -17.53 -4.15 11.40
CA ALA A 146 -16.78 -3.82 10.19
C ALA A 146 -16.34 -5.08 9.42
N GLU A 147 -15.80 -6.09 10.10
CA GLU A 147 -15.47 -7.39 9.52
C GLU A 147 -16.68 -7.99 8.79
N SER A 148 -17.86 -8.00 9.42
CA SER A 148 -19.08 -8.54 8.81
C SER A 148 -19.52 -7.80 7.54
N ILE A 149 -19.21 -6.50 7.43
CA ILE A 149 -19.60 -5.66 6.28
C ILE A 149 -18.59 -5.78 5.14
N TYR A 150 -17.30 -5.73 5.46
CA TYR A 150 -16.25 -5.51 4.45
C TYR A 150 -15.51 -6.78 4.01
N THR A 151 -15.78 -7.92 4.65
CA THR A 151 -15.19 -9.23 4.27
C THR A 151 -16.21 -10.19 3.66
N ASN A 152 -17.47 -9.77 3.53
CA ASN A 152 -18.56 -10.54 2.92
C ASN A 152 -19.07 -9.85 1.64
N PRO A 153 -19.80 -10.57 0.77
CA PRO A 153 -20.47 -9.96 -0.36
C PRO A 153 -21.38 -8.81 0.08
N PHE A 154 -21.35 -7.71 -0.68
CA PHE A 154 -22.25 -6.58 -0.42
C PHE A 154 -23.71 -7.00 -0.64
N LYS A 155 -24.59 -6.49 0.22
CA LYS A 155 -26.02 -6.77 0.13
C LYS A 155 -26.60 -6.17 -1.15
N LEU A 156 -27.14 -7.03 -2.01
CA LEU A 156 -27.94 -6.63 -3.17
C LEU A 156 -29.40 -6.48 -2.74
N ALA A 157 -29.97 -5.29 -2.92
CA ALA A 157 -31.40 -5.05 -2.83
C ALA A 157 -31.99 -4.96 -4.24
N ASP A 158 -32.34 -6.11 -4.82
CA ASP A 158 -32.95 -6.17 -6.15
C ASP A 158 -34.45 -5.91 -6.05
N VAL A 159 -34.89 -4.72 -6.46
CA VAL A 159 -36.31 -4.33 -6.40
C VAL A 159 -37.09 -4.76 -7.64
N THR A 160 -36.43 -5.29 -8.68
CA THR A 160 -37.11 -5.74 -9.91
C THR A 160 -37.98 -6.98 -9.66
N ILE A 161 -37.75 -7.68 -8.55
CA ILE A 161 -38.54 -8.84 -8.11
C ILE A 161 -39.84 -8.46 -7.40
N LEU A 162 -40.07 -7.18 -7.10
CA LEU A 162 -41.25 -6.73 -6.34
C LEU A 162 -42.50 -6.58 -7.22
N ASP A 163 -42.33 -6.48 -8.53
CA ASP A 163 -43.43 -6.31 -9.50
C ASP A 163 -43.76 -7.64 -10.24
N GLY A 164 -43.40 -8.79 -9.66
CA GLY A 164 -43.61 -10.15 -10.21
C GLY A 164 -44.73 -10.95 -9.56
#